data_AF-E0UC92-F1
#
_entry.id   AF-E0UC92-F1
#
_cell.length_a   1.000
_cell.length_b   1.000
_cell.length_c   1.000
_cell.angle_alpha   90.00
_cell.angle_beta   90.00
_cell.angle_gamma   90.00
#
_symmetry.space_group_name_H-M   'P 1'
#
loop_
_entity.id
_entity.type
_entity.pdbx_description
1 polymer ?
#
loop_
_entity_poly.entity_id
_entity_poly.type
_entity_poly.pdbx_seq_one_letter_code
_entity_poly.pdbx_strand_id
1 'polypeptide(L)'
;MEKFQRKTDGKIFNANLAFIGFCFVIGLTGFGYILAILPGISPPIPGASATCITGPWKWGLITTHVLTFVLIPLAMRIFYQSLKNLGLPLKAIFGSQLGLAFIMVAIASEIGWHVTQCWYYYNDFTMLNFMFYFFLISAFALWSDSLAKKDTMLTKAVNLVFAISLLVVSLLYPLGYAHNNSSFKIPIYIALTIVFSVLTYRGYKLLKDWKVILVPFFSVGVNLTFIFLLDQYGGNPYSDPQITFNALFHILHDLCGTEAGVAIFTWLVYRQGILGEFPTATVPLEQS
;
A
#
# COMPACT_ATOMS: atom_id res chain seq x y z
N MET A 1 -30.11 -1.25 -42.76
CA MET A 1 -30.03 -2.50 -41.98
C MET A 1 -29.03 -2.30 -40.85
N GLU A 2 -29.51 -1.77 -39.72
CA GLU A 2 -28.73 -1.61 -38.51
C GLU A 2 -28.48 -2.98 -37.87
N LYS A 3 -27.21 -3.36 -37.71
CA LYS A 3 -26.83 -4.46 -36.82
C LYS A 3 -27.03 -3.99 -35.39
N PHE A 4 -28.17 -4.37 -34.81
CA PHE A 4 -28.40 -4.32 -33.37
C PHE A 4 -27.21 -4.99 -32.66
N GLN A 5 -26.37 -4.18 -32.00
CA GLN A 5 -25.40 -4.68 -31.05
C GLN A 5 -26.17 -5.46 -29.98
N ARG A 6 -25.89 -6.76 -29.93
CA ARG A 6 -26.45 -7.67 -28.93
C ARG A 6 -26.05 -7.13 -27.55
N LYS A 7 -27.02 -6.56 -26.82
CA LYS A 7 -26.91 -6.27 -25.38
C LYS A 7 -26.35 -7.52 -24.72
N THR A 8 -25.15 -7.44 -24.15
CA THR A 8 -24.68 -8.48 -23.22
C THR A 8 -25.61 -8.44 -22.03
N ASP A 9 -26.44 -9.48 -21.91
CA ASP A 9 -27.42 -9.65 -20.85
C ASP A 9 -26.80 -9.36 -19.49
N GLY A 10 -27.42 -8.41 -18.77
CA GLY A 10 -27.09 -8.02 -17.41
C GLY A 10 -27.46 -9.11 -16.40
N LYS A 11 -26.82 -10.28 -16.50
CA LYS A 11 -26.86 -11.26 -15.42
C LYS A 11 -25.83 -10.85 -14.38
N ILE A 12 -26.34 -10.37 -13.23
CA ILE A 12 -25.54 -10.06 -12.03
C ILE A 12 -24.67 -11.27 -11.67
N PHE A 13 -25.23 -12.48 -11.73
CA PHE A 13 -24.50 -13.73 -11.57
C PHE A 13 -24.00 -14.27 -12.92
N ASN A 14 -22.71 -14.13 -13.17
CA ASN A 14 -22.02 -14.72 -14.32
C ASN A 14 -20.80 -15.54 -13.85
N ALA A 15 -20.19 -16.30 -14.75
CA ALA A 15 -19.03 -17.15 -14.42
C ALA A 15 -17.84 -16.35 -13.85
N ASN A 16 -17.68 -15.09 -14.25
CA ASN A 16 -16.65 -14.21 -13.68
C ASN A 16 -17.00 -13.84 -12.24
N LEU A 17 -18.27 -13.57 -11.91
CA LEU A 17 -18.68 -13.32 -10.52
C LEU A 17 -18.54 -14.58 -9.66
N ALA A 18 -18.84 -15.77 -10.19
CA ALA A 18 -18.63 -17.03 -9.47
C ALA A 18 -17.14 -17.27 -9.19
N PHE A 19 -16.26 -17.01 -10.16
CA PHE A 19 -14.82 -17.08 -9.98
C PHE A 19 -14.31 -16.04 -8.97
N ILE A 20 -14.75 -14.79 -9.08
CA ILE A 20 -14.42 -13.73 -8.12
C ILE A 20 -14.89 -14.12 -6.72
N GLY A 21 -16.11 -14.63 -6.58
CA GLY A 21 -16.67 -15.11 -5.32
C GLY A 21 -15.86 -16.26 -4.72
N PHE A 22 -15.42 -17.22 -5.53
CA PHE A 22 -14.53 -18.30 -5.10
C PHE A 22 -13.17 -17.78 -4.62
N CYS A 23 -12.54 -16.87 -5.38
CA CYS A 23 -11.32 -16.18 -4.95
C CYS A 23 -11.53 -15.42 -3.62
N PHE A 24 -12.69 -14.79 -3.46
CA PHE A 24 -13.06 -14.09 -2.22
C PHE A 24 -13.21 -15.05 -1.04
N VAL A 25 -13.82 -16.22 -1.24
CA VAL A 25 -13.93 -17.25 -0.20
C VAL A 25 -12.57 -17.80 0.19
N ILE A 26 -11.66 -18.05 -0.76
CA ILE A 26 -10.29 -18.44 -0.45
C ILE A 26 -9.60 -17.35 0.38
N GLY A 27 -9.70 -16.09 -0.06
CA GLY A 27 -9.14 -14.95 0.65
C GLY A 27 -9.69 -14.80 2.06
N LEU A 28 -11.01 -14.91 2.23
CA LEU A 28 -11.68 -14.83 3.54
C LEU A 28 -11.33 -16.01 4.45
N THR A 29 -11.22 -17.22 3.89
CA THR A 29 -10.83 -18.40 4.66
C THR A 29 -9.38 -18.31 5.11
N GLY A 30 -8.48 -17.88 4.22
CA GLY A 30 -7.08 -17.62 4.55
C GLY A 30 -6.94 -16.51 5.60
N PHE A 31 -7.65 -15.40 5.42
CA PHE A 31 -7.66 -14.30 6.38
C PHE A 31 -8.24 -14.72 7.74
N GLY A 32 -9.36 -15.45 7.76
CA GLY A 32 -9.98 -15.99 8.96
C GLY A 32 -9.11 -17.04 9.67
N TYR A 33 -8.40 -17.88 8.92
CA TYR A 33 -7.41 -18.80 9.47
C TYR A 33 -6.28 -18.03 10.16
N ILE A 34 -5.72 -17.01 9.49
CA ILE A 34 -4.64 -16.20 10.03
C ILE A 34 -5.07 -15.44 11.29
N LEU A 35 -6.30 -14.91 11.31
CA LEU A 35 -6.94 -14.32 12.50
C LEU A 35 -7.00 -15.29 13.69
N ALA A 36 -7.16 -16.60 13.43
CA ALA A 36 -7.27 -17.60 14.48
C ALA A 36 -5.91 -18.09 15.02
N ILE A 37 -4.83 -17.95 14.23
CA ILE A 37 -3.52 -18.53 14.58
C ILE A 37 -2.46 -17.52 15.00
N LEU A 38 -2.50 -16.29 14.49
CA LEU A 38 -1.51 -15.28 14.83
C LEU A 38 -1.89 -14.63 16.17
N PRO A 39 -0.91 -14.35 17.03
CA PRO A 39 -1.17 -13.64 18.26
C PRO A 39 -1.59 -12.21 17.95
N GLY A 40 -2.58 -11.71 18.69
CA GLY A 40 -3.02 -10.31 18.60
C GLY A 40 -1.96 -9.33 19.13
N ILE A 41 -1.14 -9.78 20.08
CA ILE A 41 -0.04 -9.02 20.71
C ILE A 41 1.14 -9.98 20.86
N SER A 42 2.38 -9.53 20.61
CA SER A 42 3.55 -10.37 20.88
C SER A 42 3.58 -10.81 22.34
N PRO A 43 3.77 -12.12 22.62
CA PRO A 43 3.80 -12.60 23.98
C PRO A 43 4.95 -11.91 24.75
N PRO A 44 4.71 -11.45 25.99
CA PRO A 44 5.76 -10.86 26.80
C PRO A 44 6.86 -11.90 27.04
N ILE A 45 8.12 -11.50 26.91
CA ILE A 45 9.25 -12.37 27.24
C ILE A 45 9.25 -12.60 28.76
N PRO A 46 9.13 -13.85 29.25
CA PRO A 46 9.10 -14.13 30.68
C PRO A 46 10.34 -13.58 31.38
N GLY A 47 10.12 -12.71 32.37
CA GLY A 47 11.21 -12.13 33.19
C GLY A 47 11.93 -10.91 32.60
N ALA A 48 11.53 -10.41 31.42
CA ALA A 48 12.11 -9.21 30.83
C ALA A 48 11.08 -8.08 30.72
N SER A 49 11.43 -6.88 31.19
CA SER A 49 10.66 -5.66 30.96
C SER A 49 11.14 -4.97 29.68
N ALA A 50 10.27 -4.84 28.68
CA ALA A 50 10.59 -4.10 27.46
C ALA A 50 10.85 -2.61 27.75
N THR A 51 11.88 -2.04 27.14
CA THR A 51 12.07 -0.58 27.14
C THR A 51 11.07 0.10 26.22
N CYS A 52 10.29 1.04 26.75
CA CYS A 52 9.32 1.80 25.98
C CYS A 52 9.90 3.13 25.49
N ILE A 53 9.52 3.55 24.28
CA ILE A 53 9.80 4.91 23.81
C ILE A 53 8.84 5.87 24.52
N THR A 54 9.37 6.95 25.09
CA THR A 54 8.59 7.92 25.89
C THR A 54 8.92 9.36 25.48
N GLY A 55 8.20 10.32 26.08
CA GLY A 55 8.48 11.74 25.91
C GLY A 55 8.30 12.23 24.46
N PRO A 56 9.11 13.22 24.02
CA PRO A 56 8.99 13.81 22.68
C PRO A 56 9.12 12.80 21.53
N TRP A 57 9.97 11.78 21.69
CA TRP A 57 10.16 10.73 20.69
C TRP A 57 8.88 9.94 20.42
N LYS A 58 8.16 9.55 21.48
CA LYS A 58 6.87 8.88 21.35
C LYS A 58 5.85 9.74 20.62
N TRP A 59 5.78 11.03 20.96
CA TRP A 59 4.86 11.95 20.28
C TRP A 59 5.24 12.20 18.82
N GLY A 60 6.53 12.24 18.50
CA GLY A 60 7.02 12.26 17.13
C GLY A 60 6.49 11.07 16.34
N LEU A 61 6.73 9.85 16.83
CA LEU A 61 6.26 8.61 16.19
C LEU A 61 4.73 8.56 16.04
N ILE A 62 3.98 8.95 17.07
CA ILE A 62 2.52 9.04 16.97
C ILE A 62 2.12 10.03 15.86
N THR A 63 2.78 11.17 15.81
CA THR A 63 2.45 12.24 14.86
C THR A 63 2.70 11.80 13.42
N THR A 64 3.84 11.16 13.12
CA THR A 64 4.14 10.64 11.77
C THR A 64 3.07 9.65 11.33
N HIS A 65 2.75 8.67 12.17
CA HIS A 65 1.74 7.67 11.84
C HIS A 65 0.35 8.28 11.63
N VAL A 66 -0.08 9.19 12.50
CA VAL A 66 -1.40 9.84 12.42
C VAL A 66 -1.48 10.83 11.25
N LEU A 67 -0.37 11.43 10.82
CA LEU A 67 -0.34 12.36 9.68
C LEU A 67 -0.85 11.70 8.39
N THR A 68 -0.66 10.38 8.23
CA THR A 68 -1.24 9.61 7.13
C THR A 68 -2.78 9.71 7.06
N PHE A 69 -3.47 9.83 8.20
CA PHE A 69 -4.94 10.01 8.26
C PHE A 69 -5.39 11.40 7.80
N VAL A 70 -4.48 12.34 7.61
CA VAL A 70 -4.73 13.63 6.96
C VAL A 70 -4.34 13.56 5.48
N LEU A 71 -3.17 12.97 5.19
CA LEU A 71 -2.64 12.88 3.82
C LEU A 71 -3.51 12.00 2.92
N ILE A 72 -3.99 10.85 3.39
CA ILE A 72 -4.76 9.92 2.57
C ILE A 72 -6.13 10.48 2.18
N PRO A 73 -6.95 11.08 3.06
CA PRO A 73 -8.19 11.74 2.63
C PRO A 73 -7.98 12.88 1.64
N LEU A 74 -6.90 13.67 1.80
CA LEU A 74 -6.53 14.69 0.82
C LEU A 74 -6.19 14.05 -0.53
N ALA A 75 -5.38 12.99 -0.52
CA ALA A 75 -5.04 12.21 -1.70
C ALA A 75 -6.30 11.63 -2.36
N MET A 76 -7.23 11.06 -1.59
CA MET A 76 -8.51 10.53 -2.08
C MET A 76 -9.27 11.59 -2.87
N ARG A 77 -9.43 12.80 -2.31
CA ARG A 77 -10.09 13.93 -3.00
C ARG A 77 -9.38 14.30 -4.31
N ILE A 78 -8.05 14.45 -4.26
CA ILE A 78 -7.24 14.83 -5.42
C ILE A 78 -7.34 13.75 -6.51
N PHE A 79 -7.12 12.48 -6.17
CA PHE A 79 -7.21 11.37 -7.10
C PHE A 79 -8.61 11.25 -7.71
N TYR A 80 -9.66 11.39 -6.91
CA TYR A 80 -11.03 11.36 -7.43
C TYR A 80 -11.22 12.41 -8.53
N GLN A 81 -10.88 13.67 -8.25
CA GLN A 81 -11.07 14.77 -9.18
C GLN A 81 -10.13 14.69 -10.39
N SER A 82 -8.84 14.42 -10.16
CA SER A 82 -7.85 14.26 -11.22
C SER A 82 -8.17 13.11 -12.17
N LEU A 83 -8.50 11.92 -11.67
CA LEU A 83 -8.81 10.77 -12.52
C LEU A 83 -10.10 10.99 -13.32
N LYS A 84 -11.09 11.67 -12.73
CA LYS A 84 -12.31 12.10 -13.42
C LYS A 84 -11.97 13.05 -14.58
N ASN A 85 -11.16 14.07 -14.33
CA ASN A 85 -10.74 15.05 -15.34
C ASN A 85 -9.89 14.42 -16.45
N LEU A 86 -9.11 13.39 -16.13
CA LEU A 86 -8.35 12.60 -17.10
C LEU A 86 -9.22 11.59 -17.90
N GLY A 87 -10.54 11.59 -17.68
CA GLY A 87 -11.50 10.77 -18.42
C GLY A 87 -11.45 9.28 -18.07
N LEU A 88 -10.93 8.91 -16.89
CA LEU A 88 -10.95 7.51 -16.47
C LEU A 88 -12.36 7.09 -16.05
N PRO A 89 -12.77 5.83 -16.33
CA PRO A 89 -14.10 5.36 -16.02
C PRO A 89 -14.33 5.27 -14.51
N LEU A 90 -15.59 5.39 -14.07
CA LEU A 90 -15.95 5.34 -12.64
C LEU A 90 -15.44 4.10 -11.91
N LYS A 91 -15.37 2.94 -12.58
CA LYS A 91 -14.80 1.71 -12.00
C LYS A 91 -13.34 1.87 -11.58
N ALA A 92 -12.55 2.61 -12.37
CA ALA A 92 -11.15 2.86 -12.08
C ALA A 92 -11.03 3.83 -10.91
N ILE A 93 -11.82 4.90 -10.93
CA ILE A 93 -11.88 5.86 -9.82
C ILE A 93 -12.24 5.15 -8.51
N PHE A 94 -13.27 4.30 -8.51
CA PHE A 94 -13.64 3.49 -7.36
C PHE A 94 -12.49 2.61 -6.87
N GLY A 95 -11.81 1.90 -7.77
CA GLY A 95 -10.63 1.10 -7.43
C GLY A 95 -9.53 1.93 -6.77
N SER A 96 -9.26 3.15 -7.25
CA SER A 96 -8.31 4.07 -6.62
C SER A 96 -8.73 4.48 -5.21
N GLN A 97 -10.01 4.80 -5.00
CA GLN A 97 -10.51 5.20 -3.69
C GLN A 97 -10.49 4.04 -2.69
N LEU A 98 -10.86 2.84 -3.14
CA LEU A 98 -10.79 1.63 -2.32
C LEU A 98 -9.34 1.29 -1.97
N GLY A 99 -8.42 1.44 -2.92
CA GLY A 99 -6.99 1.26 -2.68
C GLY A 99 -6.47 2.21 -1.60
N LEU A 100 -6.76 3.51 -1.70
CA LEU A 100 -6.40 4.50 -0.68
C LEU A 100 -7.04 4.20 0.69
N ALA A 101 -8.30 3.76 0.72
CA ALA A 101 -8.94 3.33 1.97
C ALA A 101 -8.25 2.10 2.60
N PHE A 102 -7.77 1.15 1.78
CA PHE A 102 -7.00 0.00 2.28
C PHE A 102 -5.63 0.41 2.83
N ILE A 103 -5.00 1.48 2.33
CA ILE A 103 -3.81 2.05 2.97
C ILE A 103 -4.15 2.48 4.40
N MET A 104 -5.28 3.16 4.64
CA MET A 104 -5.66 3.53 6.01
C MET A 104 -5.87 2.33 6.92
N VAL A 105 -6.45 1.22 6.42
CA VAL A 105 -6.59 -0.02 7.20
C VAL A 105 -5.21 -0.61 7.53
N ALA A 106 -4.29 -0.61 6.58
CA ALA A 106 -2.92 -1.05 6.80
C ALA A 106 -2.24 -0.22 7.89
N ILE A 107 -2.26 1.13 7.78
CA ILE A 107 -1.64 2.02 8.77
C ILE A 107 -2.32 1.92 10.14
N ALA A 108 -3.65 1.78 10.20
CA ALA A 108 -4.34 1.56 11.47
C ALA A 108 -3.84 0.29 12.18
N SER A 109 -3.59 -0.76 11.41
CA SER A 109 -3.04 -2.02 11.92
C SER A 109 -1.60 -1.84 12.41
N GLU A 110 -0.78 -1.09 11.68
CA GLU A 110 0.60 -0.73 12.07
C GLU A 110 0.64 0.14 13.34
N ILE A 111 -0.25 1.13 13.49
CA ILE A 111 -0.38 1.89 14.74
C ILE A 111 -0.76 0.98 15.90
N GLY A 112 -1.78 0.14 15.71
CA GLY A 112 -2.18 -0.83 16.73
C GLY A 112 -1.00 -1.69 17.15
N TRP A 113 -0.20 -2.12 16.18
CA TRP A 113 1.01 -2.89 16.42
C TRP A 113 2.02 -2.11 17.25
N HIS A 114 2.39 -0.90 16.85
CA HIS A 114 3.33 -0.06 17.60
C HIS A 114 2.86 0.28 19.01
N VAL A 115 1.55 0.46 19.23
CA VAL A 115 1.00 0.63 20.58
C VAL A 115 1.33 -0.58 21.45
N THR A 116 1.19 -1.80 20.93
CA THR A 116 1.49 -3.02 21.68
C THR A 116 2.98 -3.23 21.93
N GLN A 117 3.84 -2.70 21.06
CA GLN A 117 5.29 -2.71 21.22
C GLN A 117 5.84 -1.49 21.96
N CYS A 118 4.99 -0.70 22.62
CA CYS A 118 5.44 0.48 23.34
C CYS A 118 6.19 1.50 22.46
N TRP A 119 5.80 1.56 21.18
CA TRP A 119 6.39 2.36 20.10
C TRP A 119 7.83 2.00 19.71
N TYR A 120 8.39 0.94 20.30
CA TYR A 120 9.71 0.45 19.94
C TYR A 120 9.59 -0.39 18.67
N TYR A 121 10.27 0.01 17.58
CA TYR A 121 10.24 -0.77 16.35
C TYR A 121 10.93 -2.11 16.58
N TYR A 122 10.20 -3.21 16.41
CA TYR A 122 10.75 -4.57 16.52
C TYR A 122 10.09 -5.50 15.51
N ASN A 123 10.92 -6.24 14.77
CA ASN A 123 10.51 -7.03 13.62
C ASN A 123 9.93 -8.39 14.03
N ASP A 124 8.65 -8.40 14.38
CA ASP A 124 7.95 -9.56 14.95
C ASP A 124 6.81 -10.03 14.03
N PHE A 125 6.35 -11.27 14.21
CA PHE A 125 5.20 -11.80 13.49
C PHE A 125 3.93 -11.70 14.34
N THR A 126 3.03 -10.78 13.99
CA THR A 126 1.75 -10.59 14.69
C THR A 126 0.60 -10.40 13.71
N MET A 127 -0.63 -10.58 14.20
CA MET A 127 -1.81 -10.38 13.36
C MET A 127 -1.88 -8.96 12.79
N LEU A 128 -1.53 -7.95 13.61
CA LEU A 128 -1.56 -6.56 13.20
C LEU A 128 -0.51 -6.24 12.12
N ASN A 129 0.70 -6.78 12.26
CA ASN A 129 1.74 -6.61 11.24
C ASN A 129 1.44 -7.42 9.95
N PHE A 130 0.75 -8.56 10.05
CA PHE A 130 0.19 -9.24 8.88
C PHE A 130 -0.87 -8.39 8.17
N MET A 131 -1.84 -7.84 8.91
CA MET A 131 -2.89 -6.98 8.34
C MET A 131 -2.29 -5.79 7.60
N PHE A 132 -1.25 -5.18 8.16
CA PHE A 132 -0.48 -4.13 7.48
C PHE A 132 -0.01 -4.59 6.09
N TYR A 133 0.75 -5.68 5.97
CA TYR A 133 1.24 -6.14 4.66
C TYR A 133 0.13 -6.56 3.71
N PHE A 134 -0.87 -7.28 4.21
CA PHE A 134 -1.98 -7.79 3.41
C PHE A 134 -2.78 -6.64 2.78
N PHE A 135 -3.17 -5.65 3.58
CA PHE A 135 -3.93 -4.50 3.10
C PHE A 135 -3.08 -3.55 2.27
N LEU A 136 -1.78 -3.41 2.56
CA LEU A 136 -0.88 -2.56 1.78
C LEU A 136 -0.66 -3.13 0.35
N ILE A 137 -0.45 -4.44 0.22
CA ILE A 137 -0.37 -5.10 -1.10
C ILE A 137 -1.69 -4.97 -1.85
N SER A 138 -2.81 -5.22 -1.16
CA SER A 138 -4.15 -5.08 -1.75
C SER A 138 -4.39 -3.65 -2.23
N ALA A 139 -3.99 -2.66 -1.44
CA ALA A 139 -4.09 -1.25 -1.77
C ALA A 139 -3.30 -0.90 -3.03
N PHE A 140 -2.03 -1.28 -3.11
CA PHE A 140 -1.19 -1.00 -4.27
C PHE A 140 -1.66 -1.74 -5.52
N ALA A 141 -2.20 -2.95 -5.37
CA ALA A 141 -2.81 -3.69 -6.47
C ALA A 141 -4.04 -2.96 -7.04
N LEU A 142 -4.97 -2.55 -6.17
CA LEU A 142 -6.17 -1.78 -6.55
C LEU A 142 -5.82 -0.43 -7.16
N TRP A 143 -4.85 0.26 -6.57
CA TRP A 143 -4.39 1.54 -7.07
C TRP A 143 -3.72 1.37 -8.43
N SER A 144 -2.88 0.35 -8.61
CA SER A 144 -2.26 0.05 -9.90
C SER A 144 -3.28 -0.29 -10.99
N ASP A 145 -4.31 -1.09 -10.67
CA ASP A 145 -5.41 -1.39 -11.59
C ASP A 145 -6.20 -0.15 -11.99
N SER A 146 -6.43 0.78 -11.06
CA SER A 146 -7.13 2.04 -11.33
C SER A 146 -6.42 2.96 -12.33
N LEU A 147 -5.11 2.82 -12.51
CA LEU A 147 -4.34 3.64 -13.45
C LEU A 147 -4.21 3.00 -14.84
N ALA A 148 -4.74 1.79 -15.03
CA ALA A 148 -4.71 1.11 -16.32
C ALA A 148 -5.74 1.71 -17.30
N LYS A 149 -5.24 2.28 -18.40
CA LYS A 149 -6.10 2.88 -19.45
C LYS A 149 -6.92 1.85 -20.25
N LYS A 150 -6.41 0.62 -20.41
CA LYS A 150 -7.04 -0.46 -21.18
C LYS A 150 -6.71 -1.81 -20.55
N ASP A 151 -7.68 -2.72 -20.58
CA ASP A 151 -7.47 -4.11 -20.21
C ASP A 151 -6.72 -4.83 -21.34
N THR A 152 -5.54 -5.35 -21.02
CA THR A 152 -4.60 -5.98 -21.94
C THR A 152 -4.12 -7.30 -21.36
N MET A 153 -3.47 -8.16 -22.15
CA MET A 153 -2.85 -9.39 -21.62
C MET A 153 -1.83 -9.09 -20.51
N LEU A 154 -1.11 -7.97 -20.62
CA LEU A 154 -0.23 -7.49 -19.55
C LEU A 154 -1.02 -7.15 -18.27
N THR A 155 -2.20 -6.55 -18.40
CA THR A 155 -3.07 -6.22 -17.26
C THR A 155 -3.53 -7.49 -16.55
N LYS A 156 -3.95 -8.51 -17.30
CA LYS A 156 -4.34 -9.82 -16.76
C LYS A 156 -3.19 -10.54 -16.08
N ALA A 157 -1.99 -10.53 -16.68
CA ALA A 157 -0.79 -11.13 -16.10
C ALA A 157 -0.41 -10.45 -14.78
N VAL A 158 -0.45 -9.11 -14.74
CA VAL A 158 -0.22 -8.33 -13.52
C VAL A 158 -1.24 -8.66 -12.43
N ASN A 159 -2.53 -8.77 -12.78
CA ASN A 159 -3.58 -9.09 -11.81
C ASN A 159 -3.42 -10.50 -11.24
N LEU A 160 -2.94 -11.45 -12.05
CA LEU A 160 -2.55 -12.78 -11.57
C LEU A 160 -1.37 -12.71 -10.60
N VAL A 161 -0.33 -11.93 -10.91
CA VAL A 161 0.80 -11.70 -9.98
C VAL A 161 0.30 -11.13 -8.66
N PHE A 162 -0.64 -10.17 -8.69
CA PHE A 162 -1.22 -9.59 -7.47
C PHE A 162 -1.97 -10.63 -6.63
N ALA A 163 -2.76 -11.50 -7.26
CA ALA A 163 -3.45 -12.59 -6.57
C ALA A 163 -2.45 -13.57 -5.93
N ILE A 164 -1.38 -13.92 -6.66
CA ILE A 164 -0.30 -14.77 -6.14
C ILE A 164 0.40 -14.09 -4.97
N SER A 165 0.69 -12.78 -5.04
CA SER A 165 1.30 -12.04 -3.94
C SER A 165 0.49 -12.12 -2.65
N LEU A 166 -0.84 -11.97 -2.73
CA LEU A 166 -1.72 -12.09 -1.56
C LEU A 166 -1.71 -13.51 -0.98
N LEU A 167 -1.68 -14.53 -1.84
CA LEU A 167 -1.55 -15.92 -1.40
C LEU A 167 -0.20 -16.17 -0.72
N VAL A 168 0.89 -15.66 -1.30
CA VAL A 168 2.26 -15.77 -0.75
C VAL A 168 2.32 -15.15 0.65
N VAL A 169 1.80 -13.95 0.85
CA VAL A 169 1.76 -13.33 2.19
C VAL A 169 0.92 -14.16 3.17
N SER A 170 -0.24 -14.66 2.72
CA SER A 170 -1.14 -15.45 3.56
C SER A 170 -0.53 -16.79 3.99
N LEU A 171 0.38 -17.37 3.21
CA LEU A 171 1.05 -18.64 3.54
C LEU A 171 2.37 -18.44 4.28
N LEU A 172 3.22 -17.53 3.81
CA LEU A 172 4.57 -17.38 4.35
C LEU A 172 4.58 -16.69 5.72
N TYR A 173 3.65 -15.78 5.97
CA TYR A 173 3.61 -15.07 7.24
C TYR A 173 3.35 -16.01 8.43
N PRO A 174 2.32 -16.88 8.42
CA PRO A 174 2.13 -17.84 9.50
C PRO A 174 3.23 -18.92 9.56
N LEU A 175 3.82 -19.32 8.44
CA LEU A 175 4.98 -20.22 8.44
C LEU A 175 6.19 -19.58 9.12
N GLY A 176 6.45 -18.30 8.84
CA GLY A 176 7.50 -17.51 9.49
C GLY A 176 7.30 -17.40 10.99
N TYR A 177 6.05 -17.18 11.43
CA TYR A 177 5.69 -17.23 12.84
C TYR A 177 5.97 -18.62 13.46
N ALA A 178 5.45 -19.69 12.85
CA ALA A 178 5.60 -21.05 13.37
C ALA A 178 7.08 -21.52 13.47
N HIS A 179 7.95 -20.99 12.61
CA HIS A 179 9.38 -21.34 12.58
C HIS A 179 10.28 -20.29 13.23
N ASN A 180 9.69 -19.22 13.80
CA ASN A 180 10.40 -18.08 14.37
C ASN A 180 11.53 -17.54 13.45
N ASN A 181 11.23 -17.40 12.15
CA ASN A 181 12.23 -17.04 11.14
C ASN A 181 11.79 -15.82 10.34
N SER A 182 12.41 -14.67 10.61
CA SER A 182 12.15 -13.39 9.96
C SER A 182 12.44 -13.39 8.44
N SER A 183 13.24 -14.34 7.94
CA SER A 183 13.57 -14.46 6.52
C SER A 183 12.35 -14.77 5.65
N PHE A 184 11.27 -15.32 6.24
CA PHE A 184 9.99 -15.51 5.56
C PHE A 184 9.30 -14.20 5.17
N LYS A 185 9.74 -13.04 5.70
CA LYS A 185 9.28 -11.72 5.23
C LYS A 185 9.97 -11.28 3.95
N ILE A 186 11.13 -11.85 3.58
CA ILE A 186 11.86 -11.45 2.35
C ILE A 186 10.99 -11.63 1.10
N PRO A 187 10.33 -12.78 0.85
CA PRO A 187 9.46 -12.92 -0.32
C PRO A 187 8.26 -11.97 -0.29
N ILE A 188 7.78 -11.58 0.89
CA ILE A 188 6.70 -10.59 1.07
C ILE A 188 7.18 -9.21 0.58
N TYR A 189 8.41 -8.81 0.93
CA TYR A 189 9.00 -7.56 0.47
C TYR A 189 9.24 -7.56 -1.05
N ILE A 190 9.63 -8.69 -1.63
CA ILE A 190 9.76 -8.84 -3.08
C ILE A 190 8.40 -8.66 -3.75
N ALA A 191 7.35 -9.32 -3.23
CA ALA A 191 5.99 -9.18 -3.74
C ALA A 191 5.50 -7.72 -3.70
N LEU A 192 5.72 -7.03 -2.57
CA LEU A 192 5.39 -5.61 -2.42
C LEU A 192 6.12 -4.75 -3.44
N THR A 193 7.44 -4.97 -3.63
CA THR A 193 8.28 -4.24 -4.59
C THR A 193 7.80 -4.43 -6.03
N ILE A 194 7.42 -5.64 -6.42
CA ILE A 194 6.86 -5.92 -7.75
C ILE A 194 5.56 -5.15 -7.95
N VAL A 195 4.62 -5.23 -7.00
CA VAL A 195 3.33 -4.53 -7.08
C VAL A 195 3.53 -3.03 -7.19
N PHE A 196 4.46 -2.48 -6.40
CA PHE A 196 4.79 -1.06 -6.40
C PHE A 196 5.45 -0.61 -7.71
N SER A 197 6.28 -1.46 -8.32
CA SER A 197 6.90 -1.20 -9.61
C SER A 197 5.86 -1.10 -10.73
N VAL A 198 4.84 -1.97 -10.71
CA VAL A 198 3.72 -1.89 -11.65
C VAL A 198 2.92 -0.59 -11.42
N LEU A 199 2.61 -0.25 -10.17
CA LEU A 199 1.94 1.00 -9.82
C LEU A 199 2.68 2.20 -10.41
N THR A 200 4.00 2.26 -10.18
CA THR A 200 4.88 3.32 -10.69
C THR A 200 4.85 3.39 -12.22
N TYR A 201 4.98 2.25 -12.89
CA TYR A 201 4.94 2.18 -14.36
C TYR A 201 3.61 2.69 -14.92
N ARG A 202 2.49 2.26 -14.34
CA ARG A 202 1.16 2.70 -14.78
C ARG A 202 0.92 4.17 -14.46
N GLY A 203 1.40 4.65 -13.31
CA GLY A 203 1.43 6.06 -12.96
C GLY A 203 2.16 6.89 -14.02
N TYR A 204 3.35 6.46 -14.43
CA TYR A 204 4.10 7.10 -15.51
C TYR A 204 3.32 7.10 -16.84
N LYS A 205 2.69 5.99 -17.23
CA LYS A 205 1.88 5.92 -18.47
C LYS A 205 0.62 6.77 -18.42
N LEU A 206 0.03 6.95 -17.25
CA LEU A 206 -1.13 7.81 -17.06
C LEU A 206 -0.71 9.28 -17.14
N LEU A 207 0.26 9.67 -16.31
CA LEU A 207 0.64 11.06 -16.06
C LEU A 207 1.59 11.63 -17.12
N LYS A 208 2.33 10.77 -17.82
CA LYS A 208 3.37 11.16 -18.80
C LYS A 208 4.45 12.09 -18.22
N ASP A 209 4.71 12.01 -16.91
CA ASP A 209 5.73 12.79 -16.22
C ASP A 209 6.82 11.87 -15.69
N TRP A 210 8.08 12.12 -16.05
CA TRP A 210 9.23 11.33 -15.60
C TRP A 210 9.45 11.42 -14.08
N LYS A 211 8.97 12.50 -13.43
CA LYS A 211 9.08 12.71 -11.98
C LYS A 211 8.35 11.65 -11.16
N VAL A 212 7.53 10.80 -11.79
CA VAL A 212 6.97 9.60 -11.16
C VAL A 212 8.07 8.70 -10.57
N ILE A 213 9.31 8.75 -11.07
CA ILE A 213 10.45 8.02 -10.48
C ILE A 213 10.79 8.44 -9.04
N LEU A 214 10.39 9.64 -8.62
CA LEU A 214 10.56 10.08 -7.23
C LEU A 214 9.71 9.25 -6.27
N VAL A 215 8.58 8.71 -6.74
CA VAL A 215 7.67 7.90 -5.91
C VAL A 215 8.38 6.64 -5.38
N PRO A 216 8.96 5.74 -6.20
CA PRO A 216 9.73 4.60 -5.68
C PRO A 216 11.05 5.00 -5.03
N PHE A 217 11.68 6.11 -5.44
CA PHE A 217 12.89 6.58 -4.77
C PHE A 217 12.62 6.87 -3.28
N PHE A 218 11.57 7.62 -2.95
CA PHE A 218 11.22 7.90 -1.56
C PHE A 218 10.52 6.70 -0.87
N SER A 219 9.47 6.15 -1.49
CA SER A 219 8.64 5.11 -0.86
C SER A 219 9.36 3.78 -0.66
N VAL A 220 10.41 3.51 -1.44
CA VAL A 220 11.18 2.25 -1.35
C VAL A 220 12.63 2.54 -1.02
N GLY A 221 13.34 3.38 -1.78
CA GLY A 221 14.76 3.61 -1.56
C GLY A 221 15.08 4.27 -0.21
N VAL A 222 14.51 5.45 0.04
CA VAL A 222 14.70 6.19 1.31
C VAL A 222 14.11 5.41 2.47
N ASN A 223 12.91 4.85 2.29
CA ASN A 223 12.24 4.01 3.26
C ASN A 223 13.13 2.82 3.71
N LEU A 224 13.60 2.00 2.77
CA LEU A 224 14.48 0.85 3.07
C LEU A 224 15.82 1.26 3.68
N THR A 225 16.34 2.44 3.33
CA THR A 225 17.56 2.98 3.95
C THR A 225 17.36 3.17 5.45
N PHE A 226 16.24 3.76 5.86
CA PHE A 226 15.94 3.95 7.28
C PHE A 226 15.56 2.66 8.00
N ILE A 227 14.90 1.71 7.33
CA ILE A 227 14.70 0.35 7.87
C ILE A 227 16.04 -0.34 8.11
N PHE A 228 16.99 -0.22 7.17
CA PHE A 228 18.33 -0.76 7.34
C PHE A 228 19.05 -0.12 8.54
N LEU A 229 18.96 1.22 8.68
CA LEU A 229 19.54 1.91 9.84
C LEU A 229 18.86 1.50 11.16
N LEU A 230 17.54 1.24 11.16
CA LEU A 230 16.82 0.68 12.30
C LEU A 230 17.34 -0.71 12.67
N ASP A 231 17.55 -1.57 11.70
CA ASP A 231 18.08 -2.93 11.92
C ASP A 231 19.49 -2.89 12.51
N GLN A 232 20.35 -1.99 12.02
CA GLN A 232 21.75 -1.90 12.46
C GLN A 232 21.94 -1.15 13.78
N TYR A 233 21.15 -0.11 14.04
CA TYR A 233 21.40 0.84 15.14
C TYR A 233 20.18 1.04 16.06
N GLY A 234 19.03 0.48 15.73
CA GLY A 234 17.78 0.64 16.48
C GLY A 234 17.68 -0.22 17.73
N GLY A 235 18.65 -1.09 18.00
CA GLY A 235 18.76 -1.87 19.24
C GLY A 235 17.63 -2.88 19.47
N ASN A 236 17.74 -3.64 20.55
CA ASN A 236 16.73 -4.58 21.01
C ASN A 236 16.09 -4.08 22.32
N PRO A 237 14.76 -3.94 22.42
CA PRO A 237 14.10 -3.34 23.58
C PRO A 237 14.30 -4.12 24.90
N TYR A 238 14.72 -5.38 24.82
CA TYR A 238 14.91 -6.28 25.96
C TYR A 238 16.38 -6.44 26.37
N SER A 239 17.33 -6.32 25.44
CA SER A 239 18.74 -6.64 25.69
C SER A 239 19.72 -5.49 25.45
N ASP A 240 19.44 -4.58 24.52
CA ASP A 240 20.30 -3.43 24.17
C ASP A 240 19.44 -2.30 23.59
N PRO A 241 18.70 -1.56 24.43
CA PRO A 241 17.75 -0.57 23.95
C PRO A 241 18.45 0.71 23.47
N GLN A 242 18.15 1.11 22.23
CA GLN A 242 18.67 2.31 21.58
C GLN A 242 17.52 3.27 21.22
N ILE A 243 16.94 3.93 22.24
CA ILE A 243 15.72 4.75 22.09
C ILE A 243 15.88 5.84 21.03
N THR A 244 16.97 6.60 21.06
CA THR A 244 17.17 7.75 20.17
C THR A 244 17.27 7.34 18.71
N PHE A 245 18.11 6.36 18.39
CA PHE A 245 18.28 5.89 17.01
C PHE A 245 17.05 5.16 16.50
N ASN A 246 16.42 4.34 17.34
CA ASN A 246 15.16 3.67 16.99
C ASN A 246 14.08 4.71 16.65
N ALA A 247 13.83 5.69 17.52
CA ALA A 247 12.83 6.71 17.27
C ALA A 247 13.17 7.58 16.05
N LEU A 248 14.42 8.04 15.93
CA LEU A 248 14.84 8.92 14.85
C LEU A 248 14.69 8.23 13.48
N PHE A 249 15.25 7.03 13.31
CA PHE A 249 15.19 6.35 12.01
C PHE A 249 13.78 5.90 11.67
N HIS A 250 12.94 5.57 12.66
CA HIS A 250 11.54 5.25 12.44
C HIS A 250 10.74 6.49 11.99
N ILE A 251 10.91 7.63 12.66
CA ILE A 251 10.31 8.91 12.24
C ILE A 251 10.73 9.27 10.80
N LEU A 252 12.02 9.10 10.46
CA LEU A 252 12.54 9.42 9.14
C LEU A 252 12.06 8.45 8.06
N HIS A 253 11.94 7.16 8.39
CA HIS A 253 11.31 6.16 7.52
C HIS A 253 9.86 6.57 7.17
N ASP A 254 9.09 7.01 8.15
CA ASP A 254 7.69 7.40 7.96
C ASP A 254 7.58 8.67 7.12
N LEU A 255 8.21 9.77 7.59
CA LEU A 255 8.09 11.09 6.97
C LEU A 255 8.78 11.14 5.61
N CYS A 256 10.06 10.78 5.56
CA CYS A 256 10.88 10.94 4.37
C CYS A 256 10.70 9.79 3.40
N GLY A 257 10.24 8.62 3.86
CA GLY A 257 9.94 7.49 3.00
C GLY A 257 8.48 7.47 2.56
N THR A 258 7.63 6.93 3.42
CA THR A 258 6.23 6.59 3.13
C THR A 258 5.39 7.82 2.80
N GLU A 259 5.40 8.82 3.69
CA GLU A 259 4.55 10.01 3.56
C GLU A 259 5.00 10.91 2.41
N ALA A 260 6.31 11.14 2.27
CA ALA A 260 6.88 11.86 1.13
C ALA A 260 6.49 11.19 -0.20
N GLY A 261 6.56 9.86 -0.27
CA GLY A 261 6.12 9.09 -1.43
C GLY A 261 4.66 9.34 -1.81
N VAL A 262 3.75 9.24 -0.84
CA VAL A 262 2.31 9.52 -1.02
C VAL A 262 2.07 10.98 -1.42
N ALA A 263 2.73 11.93 -0.77
CA ALA A 263 2.58 13.35 -1.04
C ALA A 263 3.06 13.72 -2.46
N ILE A 264 4.23 13.21 -2.87
CA ILE A 264 4.78 13.40 -4.22
C ILE A 264 3.84 12.81 -5.26
N PHE A 265 3.36 11.58 -5.05
CA PHE A 265 2.48 10.96 -6.04
C PHE A 265 1.15 11.71 -6.16
N THR A 266 0.58 12.11 -5.03
CA THR A 266 -0.62 12.94 -4.96
C THR A 266 -0.41 14.28 -5.69
N TRP A 267 0.72 14.93 -5.49
CA TRP A 267 1.06 16.18 -6.17
C TRP A 267 1.19 16.00 -7.68
N LEU A 268 1.82 14.92 -8.16
CA LEU A 268 1.92 14.63 -9.59
C LEU A 268 0.54 14.41 -10.22
N VAL A 269 -0.34 13.68 -9.53
CA VAL A 269 -1.72 13.45 -9.97
C VAL A 269 -2.55 14.74 -9.95
N TYR A 270 -2.38 15.58 -8.93
CA TYR A 270 -2.98 16.92 -8.84
C TYR A 270 -2.56 17.78 -10.03
N ARG A 271 -1.25 17.89 -10.27
CA ARG A 271 -0.69 18.70 -11.34
C ARG A 271 -1.22 18.29 -12.71
N GLN A 272 -1.26 16.98 -12.98
CA GLN A 272 -1.69 16.50 -14.29
C GLN A 272 -3.21 16.53 -14.49
N GLY A 273 -3.98 16.19 -13.46
CA GLY A 273 -5.43 16.03 -13.58
C GLY A 273 -6.25 17.28 -13.25
N ILE A 274 -5.73 18.21 -12.44
CA ILE A 274 -6.45 19.43 -12.03
C ILE A 274 -5.80 20.67 -12.63
N LEU A 275 -4.48 20.82 -12.49
CA LEU A 275 -3.78 21.97 -13.05
C LEU A 275 -3.47 21.82 -14.55
N GLY A 276 -3.82 20.67 -15.15
CA GLY A 276 -3.44 20.31 -16.50
C GLY A 276 -3.69 21.41 -17.52
N GLU A 277 -2.64 22.18 -17.80
CA GLU A 277 -2.37 22.89 -19.03
C GLU A 277 -2.35 21.86 -20.15
N PHE A 278 -3.51 21.64 -20.78
CA PHE A 278 -3.52 21.03 -22.10
C PHE A 278 -2.74 22.00 -23.02
N PRO A 279 -1.81 21.54 -23.87
CA PRO A 279 -1.53 22.29 -25.07
C PRO A 279 -2.88 22.40 -25.76
N THR A 280 -3.49 23.59 -25.74
CA THR A 280 -4.67 23.89 -26.52
C THR A 280 -4.35 23.41 -27.92
N ALA A 281 -5.05 22.36 -28.36
CA ALA A 281 -5.10 22.06 -29.77
C ALA A 281 -5.55 23.38 -30.41
N THR A 282 -4.66 24.03 -31.15
CA THR A 282 -5.01 25.10 -32.05
C THR A 282 -6.04 24.51 -32.99
N VAL A 283 -7.31 24.75 -32.70
CA VAL A 283 -8.38 24.55 -33.67
C VAL A 283 -7.98 25.47 -34.82
N PRO A 284 -7.68 24.94 -36.01
CA PRO A 284 -7.50 25.81 -37.17
C PRO A 284 -8.81 26.59 -37.29
N LEU A 285 -8.73 27.91 -37.23
CA LEU A 285 -9.82 28.75 -37.67
C LEU A 285 -10.09 28.34 -39.12
N GLU A 286 -11.12 27.54 -39.34
CA GLU A 286 -11.74 27.43 -40.64
C GLU A 286 -12.17 28.85 -41.00
N GLN A 287 -11.46 29.42 -41.97
CA GLN A 287 -11.82 30.68 -42.59
C GLN A 287 -13.14 30.44 -43.32
N SER A 288 -14.20 31.07 -42.83
CA SER A 288 -15.44 31.34 -43.56
C SER A 288 -15.46 32.80 -43.98
#